data_AF-A0A3S4KEK2-F1
#
_entry.id   AF-A0A3S4KEK2-F1
#
_cell.length_a   1.000
_cell.length_b   1.000
_cell.length_c   1.000
_cell.angle_alpha   90.00
_cell.angle_beta   90.00
_cell.angle_gamma   90.00
#
_symmetry.space_group_name_H-M   'P 1'
#
loop_
_entity.id
_entity.type
_entity.pdbx_description
1 polymer ?
#
loop_
_entity_poly.entity_id
_entity_poly.type
_entity_poly.pdbx_seq_one_letter_code
_entity_poly.pdbx_strand_id
1 'polypeptide(L)' 'MGAQVVELGPVNATIHKINECVNAADLQLLARMYQRVMEQLVA' A
#
# COMPACT_ATOMS: atom_id res chain seq x y z
N MET A 1 -5.29 -18.88 -18.19
CA MET A 1 -4.13 -18.17 -17.59
C MET A 1 -4.65 -17.29 -16.47
N GLY A 2 -3.98 -17.25 -15.31
CA GLY A 2 -4.38 -16.45 -14.15
C GLY A 2 -3.79 -15.05 -14.15
N ALA A 3 -4.29 -14.18 -13.28
CA ALA A 3 -3.75 -12.83 -13.08
C ALA A 3 -2.41 -12.88 -12.32
N GLN A 4 -1.57 -11.87 -12.53
CA GLN A 4 -0.42 -11.61 -11.67
C GLN A 4 -0.91 -10.89 -10.40
N VAL A 5 -0.47 -11.34 -9.22
CA VAL A 5 -0.96 -10.85 -7.93
C VAL A 5 0.22 -10.42 -7.06
N VAL A 6 0.15 -9.20 -6.53
CA VAL A 6 1.12 -8.59 -5.61
C VAL A 6 0.37 -7.84 -4.52
N GLU A 7 0.85 -7.91 -3.27
CA GLU A 7 0.35 -7.12 -2.15
C GLU A 7 1.38 -6.03 -1.79
N LEU A 8 0.91 -4.79 -1.66
CA LEU A 8 1.69 -3.64 -1.21
C LEU A 8 0.82 -2.86 -0.23
N GLY A 9 1.37 -2.46 0.90
CA GLY A 9 0.65 -1.74 1.95
C GLY A 9 1.61 -1.01 2.91
N PRO A 10 1.08 -0.38 3.97
CA PRO A 10 1.89 0.30 4.98
C PRO A 10 2.70 -0.67 5.84
N VAL A 11 3.57 -0.15 6.69
CA VAL A 11 4.34 -0.94 7.66
C VAL A 11 3.41 -1.75 8.56
N ASN A 12 3.65 -3.06 8.66
CA ASN A 12 2.81 -3.99 9.41
C ASN A 12 3.31 -4.27 10.84
N ALA A 13 4.34 -3.56 11.32
CA ALA A 13 5.00 -3.87 12.60
C ALA A 13 4.06 -3.86 13.82
N THR A 14 2.94 -3.12 13.76
CA THR A 14 2.02 -2.97 14.88
C THR A 14 0.66 -3.66 14.69
N ILE A 15 0.44 -4.39 13.59
CA ILE A 15 -0.84 -5.06 13.36
C ILE A 15 -1.15 -6.05 14.49
N HIS A 16 -2.40 -6.12 14.94
CA HIS A 16 -2.83 -6.99 16.04
C HIS A 16 -2.10 -6.72 17.38
N LYS A 17 -1.73 -5.46 17.65
CA LYS A 17 -1.14 -5.01 18.92
C LYS A 17 -1.99 -3.89 19.54
N ILE A 18 -1.84 -3.68 20.85
CA ILE A 18 -2.65 -2.72 21.62
C ILE A 18 -2.51 -1.28 21.07
N ASN A 19 -1.29 -0.86 20.72
CA ASN A 19 -0.99 0.47 20.19
C ASN A 19 -0.76 0.39 18.67
N GLU A 20 -1.69 -0.22 17.95
CA GLU A 20 -1.65 -0.28 16.49
C GLU A 20 -1.67 1.12 15.90
N CYS A 21 -0.69 1.45 15.06
CA CYS A 21 -0.58 2.75 14.44
C CYS A 21 0.10 2.67 13.08
N VAL A 22 -0.06 3.74 12.29
CA VAL A 22 0.57 3.91 10.99
C VAL A 22 1.09 5.34 10.89
N ASN A 23 2.21 5.53 10.19
CA ASN A 23 2.70 6.87 9.91
C ASN A 23 1.80 7.56 8.86
N ALA A 24 1.24 8.72 9.21
CA ALA A 24 0.33 9.45 8.32
C ALA A 24 1.00 9.86 6.99
N ALA A 25 2.29 10.20 7.00
CA ALA A 25 3.02 10.56 5.78
C ALA A 25 3.20 9.36 4.83
N ASP A 26 3.35 8.15 5.38
CA ASP A 26 3.46 6.94 4.58
C ASP A 26 2.15 6.62 3.85
N LEU A 27 0.99 6.95 4.42
CA LEU A 27 -0.29 6.80 3.74
C LEU A 27 -0.40 7.71 2.51
N GLN A 28 0.09 8.96 2.61
CA GLN A 28 0.12 9.88 1.46
C GLN A 28 1.07 9.38 0.37
N LEU A 29 2.21 8.81 0.77
CA LEU A 29 3.15 8.20 -0.18
C LEU A 29 2.54 6.96 -0.85
N LEU A 30 1.87 6.09 -0.08
CA LEU A 30 1.21 4.89 -0.59
C LEU A 30 0.13 5.23 -1.63
N ALA A 31 -0.66 6.28 -1.39
CA ALA A 31 -1.64 6.77 -2.36
C ALA A 31 -0.99 7.17 -3.69
N ARG A 32 0.14 7.89 -3.65
CA ARG A 32 0.92 8.25 -4.86
C ARG A 32 1.50 7.01 -5.56
N MET A 33 1.93 6.00 -4.81
CA MET A 33 2.41 4.74 -5.39
C MET A 33 1.29 4.02 -6.14
N TYR A 34 0.11 3.86 -5.54
CA TYR A 34 -1.02 3.23 -6.23
C TYR A 34 -1.47 4.01 -7.46
N GLN A 35 -1.51 5.35 -7.40
CA GLN A 35 -1.76 6.18 -8.58
C GLN A 35 -0.77 5.88 -9.70
N ARG A 36 0.52 5.82 -9.38
CA ARG A 36 1.57 5.54 -10.37
C ARG A 36 1.51 4.11 -10.93
N VAL A 37 1.05 3.14 -10.15
CA VAL A 37 0.78 1.78 -10.64
C VAL A 37 -0.40 1.80 -11.61
N MET A 38 -1.49 2.49 -11.27
CA MET A 38 -2.63 2.67 -12.17
C MET A 38 -2.21 3.33 -13.49
N GLU A 39 -1.46 4.44 -13.43
CA GLU A 39 -0.93 5.12 -14.62
C GLU A 39 -0.09 4.20 -15.53
N GLN A 40 0.65 3.23 -14.98
CA GLN A 40 1.50 2.34 -15.77
C GLN A 40 0.77 1.12 -16.33
N LEU A 41 -0.36 0.73 -15.72
CA LEU A 41 -1.06 -0.51 -16.07
C LEU A 41 -2.37 -0.28 -16.82
N VAL A 42 -3.02 0.88 -16.67
CA VAL A 42 -4.36 1.13 -17.24
C VAL A 42 -4.50 2.38 -18.11
N ALA A 43 -3.57 3.34 -18.03
CA ALA A 43 -3.61 4.57 -18.85
C ALA A 43 -2.77 4.39 -20.13
#